data_AF-A0AAU8PVR9-F1
#
_entry.id   AF-A0AAU8PVR9-F1
#
_cell.length_a   1.000
_cell.length_b   1.000
_cell.length_c   1.000
_cell.angle_alpha   90.00
_cell.angle_beta   90.00
_cell.angle_gamma   90.00
#
_symmetry.space_group_name_H-M   'P 1'
#
loop_
_entity.id
_entity.type
_entity.pdbx_description
1 polymer ?
#
loop_
_entity_poly.entity_id
_entity_poly.type
_entity_poly.pdbx_seq_one_letter_code
_entity_poly.pdbx_strand_id
1 'polypeptide(L)'
;MAEKRKRLEIWLPADHPLWKLPEGQRAKVARAVLEAAFGRKAAGQVFAALDTRLAAIEEALTRLEEAVRAGPANTGPQEEETTTIPDPDDFLSAFE
;
A
#
# COMPACT_ATOMS: atom_id res chain seq x y z
N MET A 1 5.15 34.87 11.27
CA MET A 1 6.13 33.91 11.80
C MET A 1 7.28 33.81 10.79
N ALA A 2 8.46 34.39 11.07
CA ALA A 2 9.58 34.34 10.13
C ALA A 2 10.15 32.92 10.06
N GLU A 3 10.18 32.32 8.87
CA GLU A 3 10.78 31.00 8.64
C GLU A 3 12.28 31.02 9.00
N LYS A 4 12.66 30.20 9.98
CA LYS A 4 14.07 30.00 10.37
C LYS A 4 14.77 29.18 9.30
N ARG A 5 15.36 29.85 8.31
CA ARG A 5 16.20 29.19 7.28
C ARG A 5 17.55 28.81 7.89
N LYS A 6 17.95 27.54 7.75
CA LYS A 6 19.30 27.07 8.11
C LYS A 6 20.15 26.96 6.83
N ARG A 7 21.39 27.44 6.88
CA ARG A 7 22.36 27.32 5.78
C ARG A 7 22.85 25.88 5.71
N LEU A 8 22.86 25.30 4.51
CA LEU A 8 23.40 23.97 4.25
C LEU A 8 24.79 24.13 3.63
N GLU A 9 25.80 23.49 4.23
CA GLU A 9 27.17 23.47 3.72
C GLU A 9 27.45 22.07 3.18
N ILE A 10 27.76 22.00 1.88
CA ILE A 10 27.99 20.73 1.18
C ILE A 10 29.42 20.78 0.62
N TRP A 11 30.19 19.75 0.94
CA TRP A 11 31.51 19.54 0.37
C TRP A 11 31.37 18.75 -0.93
N LEU A 12 31.81 19.34 -2.03
CA LEU A 12 31.82 18.71 -3.35
C LEU A 12 33.26 18.39 -3.77
N PRO A 13 33.50 17.28 -4.49
CA PRO A 13 34.80 17.01 -5.10
C PRO A 13 35.27 18.15 -6.00
N ALA A 14 36.59 18.34 -6.12
CA ALA A 14 37.17 19.39 -6.95
C ALA A 14 36.82 19.24 -8.45
N ASP A 15 36.58 18.01 -8.93
CA ASP A 15 36.18 17.72 -10.32
C ASP A 15 34.65 17.74 -10.52
N HIS A 16 33.90 18.26 -9.55
CA HIS A 16 32.44 18.26 -9.67
C HIS A 16 31.99 19.17 -10.84
N PRO A 17 31.06 18.72 -11.72
CA PRO A 17 30.62 19.48 -12.90
C PRO A 17 30.08 20.88 -12.58
N LEU A 18 29.61 21.09 -11.35
CA LEU A 18 29.14 22.37 -10.85
C LEU A 18 30.23 23.47 -10.91
N TRP A 19 31.50 23.10 -10.79
CA TRP A 19 32.61 24.07 -10.84
C TRP A 19 32.91 24.57 -12.26
N LYS A 20 32.46 23.84 -13.29
CA LYS A 20 32.54 24.26 -14.70
C LYS A 20 31.57 25.40 -15.02
N LEU A 21 30.60 25.67 -14.15
CA LEU A 21 29.62 26.74 -14.32
C LEU A 21 30.14 28.08 -13.72
N PRO A 22 29.70 29.24 -14.23
CA PRO A 22 30.01 30.53 -13.63
C PRO A 22 29.46 30.66 -12.20
N GLU A 23 30.18 31.35 -11.31
CA GLU A 23 29.86 31.43 -9.88
C GLU A 23 28.41 31.83 -9.57
N GLY A 24 27.86 32.81 -10.30
CA GLY A 24 26.48 33.26 -10.13
C GLY A 24 25.41 32.20 -10.47
N GLN A 25 25.74 31.18 -11.26
CA GLN A 25 24.81 30.12 -11.66
C GLN A 25 24.97 28.85 -10.79
N ARG A 26 26.11 28.66 -10.13
CA ARG A 26 26.41 27.46 -9.33
C ARG A 26 25.36 27.21 -8.25
N ALA A 27 24.99 28.25 -7.50
CA ALA A 27 24.02 28.11 -6.41
C ALA A 27 22.61 27.73 -6.93
N LYS A 28 22.19 28.30 -8.06
CA LYS A 28 20.89 28.01 -8.67
C LYS A 28 20.84 26.56 -9.18
N VAL A 29 21.89 26.11 -9.86
CA VAL A 29 21.98 24.73 -10.36
C VAL A 29 22.13 23.73 -9.22
N ALA A 30 22.94 24.02 -8.20
CA ALA A 30 23.08 23.16 -7.02
C ALA A 30 21.73 22.95 -6.33
N ARG A 31 20.95 24.02 -6.18
CA ARG A 31 19.60 23.94 -5.60
C ARG A 31 18.67 23.09 -6.46
N ALA A 32 18.64 23.30 -7.77
CA ALA A 32 17.80 22.51 -8.68
C ALA A 32 18.18 21.02 -8.68
N VAL A 33 19.48 20.71 -8.61
CA VAL A 33 19.98 19.33 -8.53
C VAL A 33 19.58 18.68 -7.22
N LEU A 34 19.72 19.38 -6.08
CA LEU A 34 19.30 18.87 -4.78
C LEU A 34 17.79 18.63 -4.76
N GLU A 35 17.00 19.58 -5.24
CA GLU A 35 15.55 19.48 -5.29
C GLU A 35 15.09 18.30 -6.16
N ALA A 36 15.73 18.09 -7.32
CA ALA A 36 15.50 16.93 -8.15
C ALA A 36 15.95 15.62 -7.49
N ALA A 37 17.10 15.60 -6.79
CA ALA A 37 17.62 14.42 -6.12
C ALA A 37 16.75 13.99 -4.93
N PHE A 38 16.28 14.95 -4.12
CA PHE A 38 15.36 14.70 -3.02
C PHE A 38 13.97 14.29 -3.53
N GLY A 39 13.46 14.95 -4.58
CA GLY A 39 12.22 14.56 -5.25
C GLY A 39 12.28 13.13 -5.80
N ARG A 40 13.40 12.72 -6.40
CA ARG A 40 13.62 11.36 -6.90
C ARG A 40 13.78 10.32 -5.78
N LYS A 41 14.44 10.66 -4.67
CA LYS A 41 14.49 9.74 -3.50
C LYS A 41 13.11 9.52 -2.89
N ALA A 42 12.32 10.58 -2.75
CA ALA A 42 10.94 10.46 -2.30
C ALA A 42 10.10 9.64 -3.29
N ALA A 43 10.24 9.90 -4.59
CA ALA A 43 9.56 9.11 -5.62
C ALA A 43 10.01 7.64 -5.60
N GLY A 44 11.29 7.34 -5.42
CA GLY A 44 11.82 5.98 -5.31
C GLY A 44 11.28 5.20 -4.12
N GLN A 45 11.05 5.88 -2.98
CA GLN A 45 10.38 5.27 -1.82
C GLN A 45 8.90 5.00 -2.10
N VAL A 46 8.22 5.91 -2.82
CA VAL A 46 6.84 5.70 -3.25
C VAL A 46 6.75 4.54 -4.26
N PHE A 47 7.67 4.45 -5.21
CA PHE A 47 7.72 3.34 -6.18
C PHE A 47 7.98 2.01 -5.48
N ALA A 48 8.92 1.93 -4.53
CA ALA A 48 9.15 0.70 -3.76
C ALA A 48 7.91 0.28 -2.93
N ALA A 49 7.19 1.26 -2.36
CA ALA A 49 5.94 0.99 -1.64
C ALA A 49 4.81 0.55 -2.58
N LEU A 50 4.75 1.10 -3.79
CA LEU A 50 3.79 0.70 -4.82
C LEU A 50 4.10 -0.71 -5.34
N ASP A 51 5.35 -1.06 -5.60
CA ASP A 51 5.76 -2.41 -6.02
C ASP A 51 5.39 -3.45 -4.96
N THR A 52 5.61 -3.12 -3.68
CA THR A 52 5.23 -4.00 -2.57
C THR A 52 3.71 -4.22 -2.50
N ARG A 53 2.93 -3.15 -2.72
CA ARG A 53 1.47 -3.25 -2.80
C ARG A 53 0.99 -4.02 -4.01
N LEU A 54 1.66 -3.86 -5.15
CA LEU A 54 1.33 -4.58 -6.37
C LEU A 54 1.51 -6.08 -6.16
N ALA A 55 2.66 -6.49 -5.60
CA ALA A 55 2.94 -7.89 -5.28
C ALA A 55 1.91 -8.50 -4.31
N ALA A 56 1.48 -7.74 -3.29
CA ALA A 56 0.44 -8.19 -2.36
C ALA A 56 -0.94 -8.36 -3.03
N ILE A 57 -1.26 -7.50 -4.00
CA ILE A 57 -2.51 -7.61 -4.77
C ILE A 57 -2.45 -8.81 -5.73
N GLU A 58 -1.32 -9.00 -6.41
CA GLU A 58 -1.11 -10.16 -7.27
C GLU A 58 -1.23 -11.47 -6.48
N GLU A 59 -0.63 -11.55 -5.30
CA GLU A 59 -0.75 -12.73 -4.43
C GLU A 59 -2.19 -12.96 -3.94
N ALA A 60 -2.91 -11.88 -3.59
CA ALA A 60 -4.32 -11.99 -3.21
C ALA A 60 -5.20 -12.46 -4.37
N LEU A 61 -4.92 -12.00 -5.59
CA LEU A 61 -5.62 -12.44 -6.79
C LEU A 61 -5.32 -13.90 -7.10
N THR A 62 -4.07 -14.35 -7.03
CA THR A 62 -3.75 -15.77 -7.25
C THR A 62 -4.45 -16.68 -6.25
N ARG A 63 -4.50 -16.28 -4.97
CA ARG A 63 -5.25 -17.03 -3.94
C ARG A 63 -6.75 -17.05 -4.21
N LEU A 64 -7.32 -15.94 -4.68
CA LEU A 64 -8.73 -15.86 -5.02
C LEU A 64 -9.06 -16.70 -6.26
N GLU A 65 -8.21 -16.67 -7.27
CA GLU A 65 -8.33 -17.52 -8.46
C GLU A 65 -8.23 -19.00 -8.11
N GLU A 66 -7.31 -19.37 -7.21
CA GLU A 66 -7.20 -20.73 -6.67
C GLU A 66 -8.44 -21.13 -5.88
N ALA A 67 -8.98 -20.25 -5.02
CA ALA A 67 -10.19 -20.51 -4.27
C ALA A 67 -11.44 -20.65 -5.17
N VAL A 68 -11.53 -19.82 -6.22
CA VAL A 68 -12.61 -19.92 -7.22
C VAL A 68 -12.46 -21.18 -8.07
N ARG A 69 -11.22 -21.54 -8.46
CA ARG A 69 -10.93 -22.75 -9.24
C ARG A 69 -11.13 -24.03 -8.43
N ALA A 70 -10.81 -24.01 -7.14
CA ALA A 70 -11.09 -25.11 -6.22
C ALA A 70 -12.60 -25.32 -6.00
N GLY A 71 -13.44 -24.36 -6.41
CA GLY A 71 -14.85 -24.33 -6.10
C GLY A 71 -15.09 -24.09 -4.61
N PRO A 72 -16.33 -23.80 -4.17
CA PRO A 72 -16.62 -23.76 -2.75
C PRO A 72 -16.29 -25.14 -2.18
N ALA A 73 -15.22 -25.22 -1.39
CA ALA A 73 -15.07 -26.28 -0.42
C ALA A 73 -16.21 -26.06 0.58
N ASN A 74 -17.37 -26.64 0.27
CA ASN A 74 -18.38 -27.01 1.25
C ASN A 74 -17.76 -28.08 2.15
N THR A 75 -16.79 -27.69 2.98
CA THR A 75 -16.52 -28.40 4.22
C THR A 75 -17.54 -27.89 5.21
N GLY A 76 -18.69 -28.57 5.23
CA GLY A 76 -19.63 -28.50 6.34
C GLY A 76 -18.93 -28.81 7.68
N PRO A 77 -19.63 -28.54 8.78
CA PRO A 77 -20.78 -29.35 9.09
C PRO A 77 -22.05 -28.61 8.72
N GLN A 78 -22.83 -29.19 7.79
CA GLN A 78 -24.27 -29.12 7.99
C GLN A 78 -24.51 -29.90 9.28
N GLU A 79 -24.67 -29.18 10.38
CA GLU A 79 -25.57 -29.67 11.40
C GLU A 79 -26.91 -29.82 10.67
N GLU A 80 -27.25 -31.05 10.28
CA GLU A 80 -28.63 -31.47 10.20
C GLU A 80 -29.17 -31.34 11.63
N GLU A 81 -29.41 -30.10 12.05
CA GLU A 81 -30.46 -29.80 13.00
C GLU A 81 -31.72 -30.26 12.26
N THR A 82 -32.06 -31.54 12.45
CA THR A 82 -33.44 -31.96 12.41
C THR A 82 -34.14 -31.07 13.44
N THR A 83 -34.54 -29.89 12.99
CA THR A 83 -35.61 -29.14 13.61
C THR A 83 -36.76 -30.12 13.54
N THR A 84 -36.95 -30.87 14.63
CA THR A 84 -38.19 -31.57 14.94
C THR A 84 -39.24 -30.47 14.84
N ILE A 85 -39.86 -30.35 13.68
CA ILE A 85 -40.99 -29.46 13.49
C ILE A 85 -41.99 -29.94 14.52
N PRO A 86 -42.32 -29.14 15.55
CA PRO A 86 -43.28 -29.54 16.55
C PRO A 86 -44.60 -29.83 15.82
N ASP A 87 -45.22 -30.95 16.19
CA ASP A 87 -46.48 -31.40 15.59
C ASP A 87 -47.50 -30.26 15.70
N PRO A 88 -48.10 -29.80 14.59
CA PRO A 88 -49.06 -28.68 14.63
C PRO A 88 -50.25 -28.93 15.57
N ASP A 89 -50.56 -30.18 15.90
CA ASP A 89 -51.63 -30.53 16.83
C ASP A 89 -51.28 -30.21 18.31
N ASP A 90 -50.00 -30.18 18.68
CA ASP A 90 -49.54 -29.75 20.02
C ASP A 90 -49.70 -28.23 20.22
N PHE A 91 -49.70 -27.44 19.15
CA PHE A 91 -49.93 -25.99 19.22
C PHE A 91 -51.41 -25.65 19.44
N LEU A 92 -52.33 -26.45 18.90
CA LEU A 92 -53.78 -26.18 18.95
C LEU A 92 -54.42 -26.58 20.29
N SER A 93 -53.86 -27.55 20.98
CA SER A 93 -54.33 -28.01 22.30
C SER A 93 -54.03 -27.03 23.44
N ALA A 94 -53.21 -26.01 23.22
CA ALA A 94 -52.92 -24.96 24.20
C ALA A 94 -54.00 -23.86 24.31
N PHE A 95 -55.03 -23.90 23.45
CA PHE A 95 -56.10 -22.89 23.37
C PHE A 95 -57.50 -23.42 23.72
N GLU A 96 -57.63 -24.68 24.17
CA GLU A 96 -58.83 -25.23 24.83
C GLU A 96 -58.77 -25.04 26.35
#